data_AF-A0A5A5TWL4-F1
#
_entry.id   AF-A0A5A5TWL4-F1
#
_cell.length_a   1.000
_cell.length_b   1.000
_cell.length_c   1.000
_cell.angle_alpha   90.00
_cell.angle_beta   90.00
_cell.angle_gamma   90.00
#
_symmetry.space_group_name_H-M   'P 1'
#
loop_
_entity.id
_entity.type
_entity.pdbx_description
1 polymer ?
#
loop_
_entity_poly.entity_id
_entity_poly.type
_entity_poly.pdbx_seq_one_letter_code
_entity_poly.pdbx_strand_id
1 'polypeptide(L)' 'MNNNDSQALEKRVAYIQEHLELLDKAIATMPILVANANNAETEQQWLSAIARFKTDLRKTYVDLSLFQNIK' A
#
# COMPACT_ATOMS: atom_id res chain seq x y z
N MET A 1 3.81 -5.79 28.42
CA MET A 1 3.73 -4.42 27.86
C MET A 1 2.87 -3.58 28.77
N ASN A 2 3.19 -2.31 28.99
CA ASN A 2 2.32 -1.40 29.72
C ASN A 2 1.07 -1.11 28.86
N ASN A 3 -0.12 -0.97 29.44
CA ASN A 3 -1.36 -0.73 28.67
C ASN A 3 -1.25 0.50 27.74
N ASN A 4 -0.49 1.52 28.16
CA ASN A 4 -0.24 2.72 27.36
C ASN A 4 0.60 2.45 26.09
N ASP A 5 1.53 1.48 26.14
CA ASP A 5 2.38 1.14 25.00
C ASP A 5 1.58 0.37 23.94
N SER A 6 0.66 -0.49 24.39
CA SER A 6 -0.25 -1.24 23.52
C SER A 6 -1.23 -0.30 22.81
N GLN A 7 -1.86 0.65 23.52
CA GLN A 7 -2.72 1.66 22.91
C GLN A 7 -1.99 2.59 21.93
N ALA A 8 -0.75 2.96 22.23
CA ALA A 8 0.07 3.77 21.32
C ALA A 8 0.45 3.01 20.05
N LEU A 9 0.73 1.70 20.18
CA LEU A 9 1.00 0.81 19.04
C LEU A 9 -0.24 0.67 18.14
N GLU A 10 -1.42 0.43 18.71
CA GLU A 10 -2.69 0.33 17.96
C GLU A 10 -2.97 1.59 17.13
N LYS A 11 -2.81 2.79 17.73
CA LYS A 11 -3.00 4.05 17.02
C LYS A 11 -2.03 4.22 15.86
N ARG A 12 -0.77 3.82 16.03
CA ARG A 12 0.24 3.88 14.95
C ARG A 12 -0.08 2.90 13.84
N VAL A 13 -0.50 1.68 14.18
CA VAL A 13 -0.91 0.68 13.20
C VAL A 13 -2.11 1.19 12.40
N ALA A 14 -3.14 1.73 13.06
CA ALA A 14 -4.31 2.31 12.39
C ALA A 14 -3.94 3.47 11.46
N TYR A 15 -3.06 4.38 11.91
CA TYR A 15 -2.55 5.48 11.09
C TYR A 15 -1.83 4.99 9.83
N ILE A 16 -0.98 3.96 9.96
CA ILE A 16 -0.28 3.37 8.81
C ILE A 16 -1.29 2.69 7.87
N GLN A 17 -2.29 1.97 8.40
CA GLN A 17 -3.35 1.36 7.58
C GLN A 17 -4.09 2.39 6.72
N GLU A 18 -4.51 3.52 7.31
CA GLU A 18 -5.18 4.61 6.58
C GLU A 18 -4.31 5.13 5.41
N HIS A 19 -3.01 5.29 5.64
CA HIS A 19 -2.09 5.77 4.59
C HIS A 19 -1.89 4.74 3.48
N LEU A 20 -1.82 3.45 3.83
CA LEU A 20 -1.74 2.38 2.83
C LEU A 20 -3.02 2.31 1.98
N GLU A 21 -4.19 2.58 2.56
CA GLU A 21 -5.45 2.63 1.81
C GLU A 21 -5.51 3.80 0.83
N LEU A 22 -4.98 4.96 1.22
CA LEU A 22 -4.85 6.12 0.33
C LEU A 22 -3.91 5.82 -0.84
N LEU A 23 -2.78 5.16 -0.58
CA LEU A 23 -1.86 4.72 -1.62
C LEU A 23 -2.51 3.71 -2.56
N ASP A 24 -3.23 2.71 -2.04
CA ASP A 24 -3.90 1.71 -2.86
C ASP A 24 -4.93 2.34 -3.82
N LYS A 25 -5.73 3.28 -3.30
CA LYS A 25 -6.67 4.06 -4.11
C LYS A 25 -5.95 4.86 -5.20
N ALA A 26 -4.86 5.54 -4.86
CA ALA A 26 -4.08 6.30 -5.84
C ALA A 26 -3.53 5.38 -6.95
N ILE A 27 -2.91 4.26 -6.59
CA ILE A 27 -2.34 3.31 -7.55
C ILE A 27 -3.42 2.69 -8.45
N ALA A 28 -4.62 2.44 -7.91
CA ALA A 28 -5.74 1.94 -8.69
C ALA A 28 -6.16 2.91 -9.82
N THR A 29 -5.92 4.21 -9.67
CA THR A 29 -6.21 5.23 -10.69
C THR A 29 -5.09 5.41 -11.72
N MET A 30 -3.86 4.98 -11.42
CA MET A 30 -2.70 5.21 -12.29
C MET A 30 -2.81 4.57 -13.69
N PRO A 31 -3.40 3.37 -13.89
CA PRO A 31 -3.55 2.81 -15.24
C PRO A 31 -4.31 3.71 -16.21
N ILE A 32 -5.27 4.51 -15.73
CA ILE A 32 -6.02 5.47 -16.56
C ILE A 32 -5.09 6.56 -17.12
N LEU A 33 -4.05 6.94 -16.36
CA LEU A 33 -3.04 7.91 -16.80
C LEU A 33 -2.10 7.32 -17.86
N VAL A 34 -1.94 5.99 -17.88
CA VAL A 34 -1.03 5.26 -18.77
C VAL A 34 -1.71 4.91 -20.10
N ALA A 35 -3.03 4.67 -20.09
CA ALA A 35 -3.81 4.26 -21.27
C ALA A 35 -3.80 5.28 -22.42
N ASN A 36 -3.36 6.52 -22.18
CA ASN A 36 -3.23 7.57 -23.20
C ASN A 36 -1.78 7.72 -23.72
N ALA A 37 -0.86 6.83 -23.36
CA ALA A 37 0.50 6.87 -23.86
C ALA A 37 0.54 6.45 -25.34
N ASN A 38 1.08 7.31 -26.22
CA ASN A 38 1.30 6.98 -27.65
C ASN A 38 2.43 5.97 -27.88
N ASN A 39 2.91 5.28 -26.84
CA ASN A 39 4.00 4.32 -26.91
C ASN A 39 3.66 3.08 -26.07
N ALA A 40 3.44 1.96 -26.76
CA ALA A 40 3.10 0.67 -26.15
C ALA A 40 4.20 0.14 -25.21
N GLU A 41 5.48 0.38 -25.51
CA GLU A 41 6.59 -0.02 -24.63
C GLU A 41 6.53 0.77 -23.31
N THR A 42 6.30 2.08 -23.40
CA THR A 42 6.14 2.94 -22.23
C THR A 42 4.91 2.54 -21.41
N GLU A 43 3.78 2.28 -22.06
CA GLU A 43 2.58 1.76 -21.39
C GLU A 43 2.87 0.47 -20.63
N GLN A 44 3.55 -0.49 -21.26
CA GLN A 44 3.88 -1.77 -20.62
C GLN A 44 4.85 -1.61 -19.44
N GLN A 45 5.84 -0.71 -19.55
CA GLN A 45 6.76 -0.40 -18.45
C GLN A 45 6.02 0.20 -17.25
N TRP A 46 5.10 1.14 -17.49
CA TRP A 46 4.28 1.74 -16.44
C TRP A 46 3.33 0.73 -15.79
N LEU A 47 2.65 -0.10 -16.57
CA LEU A 47 1.78 -1.17 -16.04
C LEU A 47 2.59 -2.15 -15.18
N SER A 48 3.81 -2.48 -15.60
CA SER A 48 4.72 -3.34 -14.82
C SER A 48 5.15 -2.69 -13.51
N ALA A 49 5.46 -1.39 -13.53
CA ALA A 49 5.80 -0.64 -12.32
C ALA A 49 4.62 -0.56 -11.34
N ILE A 50 3.40 -0.31 -11.84
CA ILE A 50 2.16 -0.31 -11.06
C ILE A 50 1.93 -1.69 -10.42
N ALA A 51 2.09 -2.78 -11.16
CA ALA A 51 1.92 -4.14 -10.66
C ALA A 51 2.94 -4.48 -9.56
N ARG A 52 4.20 -4.06 -9.72
CA ARG A 52 5.24 -4.21 -8.70
C ARG A 52 4.88 -3.44 -7.43
N PHE A 53 4.46 -2.18 -7.57
CA PHE A 53 4.04 -1.36 -6.43
C PHE A 53 2.88 -2.02 -5.66
N LYS A 54 1.85 -2.51 -6.35
CA LYS A 54 0.74 -3.24 -5.70
C LYS A 54 1.22 -4.46 -4.91
N THR A 55 2.21 -5.18 -5.43
CA THR A 55 2.80 -6.35 -4.76
C THR A 55 3.51 -5.93 -3.47
N ASP A 56 4.32 -4.88 -3.53
CA ASP A 56 5.05 -4.34 -2.37
C ASP A 56 4.09 -3.76 -1.32
N LEU A 57 3.01 -3.10 -1.77
CA LEU A 57 1.96 -2.60 -0.89
C LEU A 57 1.25 -3.74 -0.15
N ARG A 58 0.89 -4.82 -0.85
CA ARG A 58 0.29 -6.02 -0.26
C ARG A 58 1.20 -6.65 0.79
N LYS A 59 2.51 -6.70 0.54
CA LYS A 59 3.48 -7.20 1.52
C LYS A 59 3.48 -6.33 2.79
N THR A 60 3.47 -5.02 2.63
CA THR A 60 3.37 -4.08 3.76
C THR A 60 2.10 -4.29 4.58
N TYR A 61 0.95 -4.54 3.95
CA TYR A 61 -0.29 -4.90 4.67
C TYR A 61 -0.16 -6.18 5.49
N VAL A 62 0.46 -7.22 4.92
CA VAL A 62 0.70 -8.49 5.63
C VAL A 62 1.62 -8.26 6.82
N ASP A 63 2.74 -7.55 6.64
CA ASP A 63 3.68 -7.26 7.71
C ASP A 63 3.01 -6.44 8.83
N LEU A 64 2.16 -5.47 8.47
CA LEU A 64 1.42 -4.65 9.43
C LEU A 64 0.38 -5.45 10.23
N SER A 65 -0.26 -6.45 9.59
CA SER A 65 -1.22 -7.34 10.26
C SER A 65 -0.57 -8.22 11.34
N LEU A 66 0.74 -8.49 11.23
CA LEU A 66 1.48 -9.24 12.26
C LEU A 66 1.53 -8.46 13.58
N PHE A 67 1.55 -7.13 13.54
CA PHE A 67 1.53 -6.29 14.75
C PHE A 67 0.15 -6.23 15.41
N GLN A 68 -0.93 -6.50 14.67
CA GLN A 68 -2.29 -6.58 15.22
C GLN A 68 -2.55 -7.89 15.99
N ASN A 69 -1.70 -8.90 15.79
CA ASN A 69 -1.84 -10.22 16.40
C ASN A 69 -0.88 -10.47 17.58
N ILE A 70 -0.13 -9.47 18.04
CA ILE A 70 0.76 -9.59 19.19
C ILE A 70 -0.07 -9.41 20.47
N LYS A 71 -0.36 -10.52 21.15
CA LYS A 71 -1.02 -10.57 22.47
C LYS A 71 -0.02 -10.33 23.61
#